data_AF-A0A2A2QD84-F1
#
_entry.id   AF-A0A2A2QD84-F1
#
_cell.length_a   1.000
_cell.length_b   1.000
_cell.length_c   1.000
_cell.angle_alpha   90.00
_cell.angle_beta   90.00
_cell.angle_gamma   90.00
#
_symmetry.space_group_name_H-M   'P 1'
#
loop_
_entity.id
_entity.type
_entity.pdbx_description
1 polymer ?
#
loop_
_entity_poly.entity_id
_entity_poly.type
_entity_poly.pdbx_seq_one_letter_code
_entity_poly.pdbx_strand_id
1 'polypeptide(L)'
;MRVVFTGHANGSKGTGNYSRPGINGRGGRSQRCFSNPSVVTPLSSIQVATLANLAVIRQGIALLSPLGEARFTARIPICFDASIGGHVRHIVEHYQSFLRGLDEGKFDYEHRPRDASIEGNAAVAVAALEDICVRLRAAGATLPNRGLPLCAETTAGELTGTSVLRELEFLLSHTIHHYALVAVMARLQGCEPEATFGVAPSTLKFQQSQAACAR
;
A
#
# COMPACT_ATOMS: atom_id res chain seq x y z
N MET A 1 -14.21 -41.11 -1.33
CA MET A 1 -15.48 -41.73 -1.76
C MET A 1 -15.62 -41.49 -3.26
N ARG A 2 -15.39 -42.53 -4.07
CA ARG A 2 -15.42 -42.52 -5.54
C ARG A 2 -16.83 -42.91 -5.98
N VAL A 3 -17.44 -42.19 -6.91
CA VAL A 3 -18.59 -42.69 -7.68
C VAL A 3 -18.36 -42.35 -9.15
N VAL A 4 -18.52 -43.38 -10.00
CA VAL A 4 -18.33 -43.42 -11.45
C VAL A 4 -19.72 -43.56 -12.12
N PHE A 5 -19.85 -42.87 -13.25
CA PHE A 5 -20.77 -42.94 -14.41
C PHE A 5 -21.88 -44.01 -14.53
N THR A 6 -23.00 -43.61 -15.17
CA THR A 6 -23.69 -44.17 -16.39
C THR A 6 -24.94 -43.32 -16.70
N GLY A 7 -25.52 -43.10 -17.91
CA GLY A 7 -25.39 -43.59 -19.31
C GLY A 7 -26.11 -42.59 -20.27
N HIS A 8 -25.77 -42.46 -21.57
CA HIS A 8 -26.36 -43.08 -22.80
C HIS A 8 -27.91 -43.22 -22.83
N ALA A 9 -28.71 -43.00 -23.89
CA ALA A 9 -28.69 -42.55 -25.31
C ALA A 9 -30.19 -42.24 -25.68
N ASN A 10 -30.65 -41.60 -26.77
CA ASN A 10 -30.64 -42.03 -28.17
C ASN A 10 -31.66 -41.18 -29.03
N GLY A 11 -31.42 -41.05 -30.35
CA GLY A 11 -32.41 -40.93 -31.45
C GLY A 11 -33.05 -39.55 -31.74
N SER A 12 -33.32 -39.09 -32.98
CA SER A 12 -33.30 -39.70 -34.32
C SER A 12 -33.42 -38.62 -35.43
N LYS A 13 -33.11 -39.05 -36.66
CA LYS A 13 -32.93 -38.36 -37.96
C LYS A 13 -34.14 -37.62 -38.55
N GLY A 14 -33.87 -36.67 -39.45
CA GLY A 14 -34.81 -36.17 -40.47
C GLY A 14 -34.09 -35.38 -41.58
N THR A 15 -34.25 -35.80 -42.83
CA THR A 15 -33.54 -35.41 -44.06
C THR A 15 -34.29 -34.37 -44.90
N GLY A 16 -33.60 -33.57 -45.73
CA GLY A 16 -34.20 -32.91 -46.90
C GLY A 16 -33.40 -31.76 -47.52
N ASN A 17 -32.75 -32.01 -48.66
CA ASN A 17 -32.11 -31.03 -49.57
C ASN A 17 -33.15 -30.31 -50.45
N TYR A 18 -32.88 -29.09 -50.92
CA TYR A 18 -32.88 -28.64 -52.34
C TYR A 18 -32.51 -27.15 -52.48
N SER A 19 -32.00 -26.81 -53.67
CA SER A 19 -31.06 -25.73 -53.99
C SER A 19 -31.68 -24.37 -54.42
N ARG A 20 -30.96 -23.27 -54.09
CA ARG A 20 -30.58 -22.00 -54.82
C ARG A 20 -31.31 -21.55 -56.12
N PRO A 21 -31.13 -20.28 -56.63
CA PRO A 21 -30.52 -19.04 -56.07
C PRO A 21 -31.33 -17.73 -56.35
N GLY A 22 -30.93 -16.60 -55.74
CA GLY A 22 -31.39 -15.25 -56.13
C GLY A 22 -30.41 -14.15 -55.73
N ILE A 23 -29.99 -13.36 -56.71
CA ILE A 23 -28.94 -12.32 -56.68
C ILE A 23 -29.57 -10.95 -56.42
N ASN A 24 -29.01 -10.12 -55.53
CA ASN A 24 -28.63 -8.70 -55.75
C ASN A 24 -28.54 -7.87 -54.45
N GLY A 25 -27.55 -6.97 -54.40
CA GLY A 25 -27.83 -5.57 -54.04
C GLY A 25 -27.34 -5.05 -52.69
N ARG A 26 -26.11 -4.52 -52.69
CA ARG A 26 -25.67 -3.21 -52.15
C ARG A 26 -26.09 -2.79 -50.72
N GLY A 27 -25.06 -2.57 -49.89
CA GLY A 27 -24.87 -1.32 -49.16
C GLY A 27 -25.62 -1.16 -47.84
N GLY A 28 -24.95 -1.48 -46.73
CA GLY A 28 -25.42 -1.14 -45.38
C GLY A 28 -24.26 -1.08 -44.41
N ARG A 29 -23.96 0.14 -43.95
CA ARG A 29 -22.87 0.56 -43.06
C ARG A 29 -22.44 -0.47 -42.02
N SER A 30 -21.13 -0.66 -41.92
CA SER A 30 -20.43 -1.15 -40.73
C SER A 30 -21.04 -0.49 -39.47
N GLN A 31 -21.80 -1.28 -38.72
CA GLN A 31 -22.05 -1.01 -37.30
C GLN A 31 -20.69 -1.12 -36.64
N ARG A 32 -20.00 0.03 -36.53
CA ARG A 32 -18.90 0.19 -35.59
C ARG A 32 -19.47 -0.16 -34.22
N CYS A 33 -19.07 -1.31 -33.70
CA CYS A 33 -19.20 -1.63 -32.29
C CYS A 33 -18.55 -0.46 -31.54
N PHE A 34 -19.37 0.39 -30.93
CA PHE A 34 -18.88 1.36 -29.97
C PHE A 34 -18.32 0.53 -28.81
N SER A 35 -16.99 0.44 -28.75
CA SER A 35 -16.27 -0.02 -27.59
C SER A 35 -16.75 0.81 -26.40
N ASN A 36 -17.47 0.16 -25.49
CA ASN A 36 -17.95 0.73 -24.24
C ASN A 36 -16.74 1.39 -23.54
N PRO A 37 -16.79 2.67 -23.13
CA PRO A 37 -15.70 3.26 -22.38
C PRO A 37 -15.48 2.40 -21.14
N SER A 38 -14.24 1.95 -20.95
CA SER A 38 -13.81 1.12 -19.83
C SER A 38 -14.39 1.67 -18.53
N VAL A 39 -15.33 0.94 -17.92
CA VAL A 39 -15.92 1.31 -16.63
C VAL A 39 -14.78 1.28 -15.62
N VAL A 40 -14.26 2.46 -15.25
CA VAL A 40 -13.26 2.58 -14.19
C VAL A 40 -13.96 2.24 -12.89
N THR A 41 -13.67 1.04 -12.35
CA THR A 41 -14.17 0.66 -11.04
C THR A 41 -13.53 1.57 -9.98
N PRO A 42 -14.32 2.21 -9.09
CA PRO A 42 -13.76 3.04 -8.03
C PRO A 42 -12.90 2.18 -7.10
N LEU A 43 -11.81 2.78 -6.60
CA LEU A 43 -10.92 2.12 -5.65
C LEU A 43 -11.65 1.82 -4.33
N SER A 44 -11.43 0.64 -3.79
CA SER A 44 -11.86 0.28 -2.44
C SER A 44 -11.08 1.08 -1.37
N SER A 45 -11.63 1.17 -0.15
CA SER A 45 -10.95 1.85 0.96
C SER A 45 -9.57 1.26 1.26
N ILE A 46 -9.38 -0.05 1.13
CA ILE A 46 -8.07 -0.71 1.30
C ILE A 46 -7.10 -0.24 0.22
N GLN A 47 -7.53 -0.17 -1.04
CA GLN A 47 -6.69 0.30 -2.14
C GLN A 47 -6.30 1.77 -1.93
N VAL A 48 -7.24 2.62 -1.49
CA VAL A 48 -6.97 4.02 -1.15
C VAL A 48 -5.93 4.13 -0.02
N ALA A 49 -6.14 3.42 1.09
CA ALA A 49 -5.22 3.43 2.23
C ALA A 49 -3.83 2.86 1.86
N THR A 50 -3.79 1.81 1.03
CA THR A 50 -2.54 1.22 0.51
C THR A 50 -1.78 2.25 -0.34
N LEU A 51 -2.45 2.93 -1.28
CA LEU A 51 -1.82 3.97 -2.10
C LEU A 51 -1.30 5.14 -1.26
N ALA A 52 -2.03 5.54 -0.21
CA ALA A 52 -1.59 6.59 0.71
C ALA A 52 -0.32 6.18 1.47
N ASN A 53 -0.25 4.95 1.98
CA ASN A 53 0.94 4.41 2.62
C ASN A 53 2.13 4.36 1.64
N LEU A 54 1.92 3.87 0.42
CA LEU A 54 2.96 3.83 -0.62
C LEU A 54 3.49 5.22 -0.94
N ALA A 55 2.62 6.23 -1.04
CA ALA A 55 3.03 7.61 -1.30
C ALA A 55 3.93 8.15 -0.18
N VAL A 56 3.57 7.92 1.09
CA VAL A 56 4.39 8.37 2.22
C VAL A 56 5.71 7.60 2.27
N ILE A 57 5.73 6.28 2.12
CA ILE A 57 6.99 5.50 2.09
C ILE A 57 7.95 6.06 1.02
N ARG A 58 7.43 6.45 -0.15
CA ARG A 58 8.23 7.04 -1.23
C ARG A 58 8.83 8.40 -0.87
N GLN A 59 8.15 9.22 -0.06
CA GLN A 59 8.74 10.45 0.49
C GLN A 59 9.99 10.12 1.33
N GLY A 60 9.93 9.08 2.15
CA GLY A 60 11.08 8.58 2.93
C GLY A 60 12.24 8.21 2.03
N ILE A 61 12.01 7.34 1.04
CA ILE A 61 13.04 6.93 0.09
C ILE A 61 13.70 8.14 -0.61
N ALA A 62 12.89 9.11 -1.03
CA ALA A 62 13.38 10.33 -1.68
C ALA A 62 14.27 11.19 -0.77
N LEU A 63 13.92 11.32 0.52
CA LEU A 63 14.74 12.05 1.50
C LEU A 63 16.04 11.31 1.83
N LEU A 64 15.97 9.98 2.02
CA LEU A 64 17.09 9.18 2.53
C LEU A 64 18.18 8.96 1.48
N SER A 65 17.81 8.83 0.21
CA SER A 65 18.75 8.56 -0.89
C SER A 65 19.91 9.58 -0.98
N PRO A 66 19.67 10.91 -0.87
CA PRO A 66 20.75 11.92 -0.87
C PRO A 66 21.28 12.30 0.52
N LEU A 67 20.73 11.78 1.62
CA LEU A 67 20.99 12.30 2.97
C LEU A 67 22.45 12.09 3.42
N GLY A 68 23.05 10.98 2.99
CA GLY A 68 24.39 10.54 3.39
C GLY A 68 24.40 9.86 4.77
N GLU A 69 25.31 8.91 4.94
CA GLU A 69 25.38 8.04 6.13
C GLU A 69 25.63 8.82 7.43
N ALA A 70 26.52 9.83 7.39
CA ALA A 70 26.84 10.65 8.55
C ALA A 70 25.61 11.35 9.14
N ARG A 71 24.70 11.87 8.30
CA ARG A 71 23.47 12.53 8.77
C ARG A 71 22.39 11.54 9.20
N PHE A 72 22.37 10.38 8.56
CA PHE A 72 21.42 9.32 8.86
C PHE A 72 21.64 8.74 10.26
N THR A 73 22.89 8.49 10.63
CA THR A 73 23.27 7.85 11.90
C THR A 73 23.57 8.84 13.03
N ALA A 74 23.74 10.14 12.73
CA ALA A 74 23.98 11.16 13.75
C ALA A 74 22.90 11.15 14.84
N ARG A 75 23.37 11.07 16.10
CA ARG A 75 22.51 11.25 17.27
C ARG A 75 22.38 12.73 17.60
N ILE A 76 21.15 13.16 17.85
CA ILE A 76 20.81 14.57 18.07
C ILE A 76 20.31 14.72 19.52
N PRO A 77 21.12 15.24 20.46
CA PRO A 77 20.78 15.26 21.89
C PRO A 77 19.45 15.92 22.22
N ILE A 78 19.15 17.06 21.57
CA ILE A 78 17.88 17.79 21.79
C ILE A 78 16.65 17.02 21.30
N CYS A 79 16.84 16.04 20.42
CA CYS A 79 15.78 15.17 19.91
C CYS A 79 15.79 13.82 20.62
N PHE A 80 15.82 13.82 21.97
CA PHE A 80 15.87 12.61 22.80
C PHE A 80 17.07 11.72 22.51
N ASP A 81 18.19 12.34 22.11
CA ASP A 81 19.38 11.65 21.63
C ASP A 81 19.12 10.72 20.42
N ALA A 82 17.96 10.79 19.75
CA ALA A 82 17.63 9.91 18.64
C ALA A 82 18.35 10.29 17.33
N SER A 83 18.32 9.36 16.37
CA SER A 83 18.84 9.53 15.00
C SER A 83 17.73 9.39 13.97
N ILE A 84 17.98 9.89 12.75
CA ILE A 84 17.07 9.67 11.61
C ILE A 84 16.94 8.17 11.35
N GLY A 85 18.04 7.43 11.38
CA GLY A 85 18.05 5.97 11.20
C GLY A 85 17.19 5.24 12.23
N GLY A 86 17.19 5.67 13.49
CA GLY A 86 16.36 5.07 14.53
C GLY A 86 14.86 5.21 14.25
N HIS A 87 14.42 6.38 13.80
CA HIS A 87 13.02 6.59 13.40
C HIS A 87 12.66 5.81 12.13
N VAL A 88 13.54 5.76 11.14
CA VAL A 88 13.30 5.01 9.90
C VAL A 88 13.22 3.51 10.18
N ARG A 89 14.12 2.95 11.00
CA ARG A 89 14.05 1.56 11.46
C ARG A 89 12.70 1.28 12.10
N HIS A 90 12.25 2.17 12.99
CA HIS A 90 10.98 2.00 13.69
C HIS A 90 9.76 1.97 12.75
N ILE A 91 9.78 2.75 11.67
CA ILE A 91 8.77 2.72 10.61
C ILE A 91 8.84 1.37 9.85
N VAL A 92 10.03 0.98 9.41
CA VAL A 92 10.26 -0.25 8.65
C VAL A 92 9.76 -1.48 9.41
N GLU A 93 10.12 -1.60 10.69
CA GLU A 93 9.74 -2.73 11.54
C GLU A 93 8.21 -2.82 11.74
N HIS A 94 7.50 -1.69 11.80
CA HIS A 94 6.04 -1.68 11.86
C HIS A 94 5.42 -2.24 10.57
N TYR A 95 5.87 -1.78 9.41
CA TYR A 95 5.39 -2.32 8.13
C TYR A 95 5.74 -3.80 7.95
N GLN A 96 6.94 -4.21 8.35
CA GLN A 96 7.33 -5.63 8.32
C GLN A 96 6.43 -6.49 9.21
N SER A 97 6.05 -5.98 10.38
CA SER A 97 5.16 -6.68 11.32
C SER A 97 3.73 -6.75 10.79
N PHE A 98 3.25 -5.68 10.16
CA PHE A 98 1.98 -5.68 9.45
C PHE A 98 1.98 -6.72 8.31
N LEU A 99 2.98 -6.69 7.43
CA LEU A 99 3.06 -7.62 6.30
C LEU A 99 3.14 -9.07 6.76
N ARG A 100 3.94 -9.36 7.78
CA ARG A 100 4.00 -10.69 8.42
C ARG A 100 2.66 -11.09 9.03
N GLY A 101 1.98 -10.15 9.67
CA GLY A 101 0.70 -10.40 10.31
C GLY A 101 -0.45 -10.68 9.33
N LEU A 102 -0.34 -10.20 8.08
CA LEU A 102 -1.25 -10.60 7.01
C LEU A 102 -1.15 -12.10 6.72
N ASP A 103 0.07 -12.64 6.70
CA ASP A 103 0.38 -14.06 6.44
C ASP A 103 0.03 -14.93 7.65
N GLU A 104 0.37 -14.48 8.87
CA GLU A 104 0.15 -15.22 10.12
C GLU A 104 -1.30 -15.15 10.65
N GLY A 105 -2.11 -14.20 10.15
CA GLY A 105 -3.47 -14.01 10.61
C GLY A 105 -3.60 -13.32 11.98
N LYS A 106 -2.57 -12.61 12.43
CA LYS A 106 -2.54 -11.76 13.63
C LYS A 106 -1.53 -10.64 13.44
N PHE A 107 -1.79 -9.45 13.98
CA PHE A 107 -0.78 -8.39 14.04
C PHE A 107 -0.07 -8.41 15.40
N ASP A 108 1.25 -8.32 15.39
CA ASP A 108 2.08 -8.34 16.60
C ASP A 108 3.12 -7.23 16.50
N TYR A 109 2.87 -6.11 17.19
CA TYR A 109 3.82 -4.99 17.29
C TYR A 109 4.67 -5.04 18.56
N GLU A 110 4.36 -5.96 19.47
CA GLU A 110 5.15 -6.19 20.69
C GLU A 110 6.49 -6.84 20.34
N HIS A 111 6.47 -7.88 19.49
CA HIS A 111 7.66 -8.68 19.16
C HIS A 111 8.35 -8.23 17.87
N ARG A 112 8.58 -6.92 17.72
CA ARG A 112 9.27 -6.38 16.55
C ARG A 112 10.77 -6.73 16.55
N PRO A 113 11.31 -7.22 15.42
CA PRO A 113 12.74 -7.50 15.32
C PRO A 113 13.49 -6.17 15.34
N ARG A 114 14.42 -5.98 16.28
CA ARG A 114 15.23 -4.76 16.38
C ARG A 114 16.47 -4.86 15.49
N ASP A 115 16.31 -4.67 14.20
CA ASP A 115 17.42 -4.83 13.24
C ASP A 115 18.29 -3.56 13.17
N ALA A 116 19.42 -3.61 13.87
CA ALA A 116 20.38 -2.51 13.93
C ALA A 116 20.98 -2.13 12.57
N SER A 117 20.96 -3.03 11.57
CA SER A 117 21.50 -2.72 10.24
C SER A 117 20.68 -1.65 9.51
N ILE A 118 19.36 -1.61 9.76
CA ILE A 118 18.45 -0.61 9.19
C ILE A 118 18.72 0.77 9.79
N GLU A 119 19.01 0.83 11.09
CA GLU A 119 19.31 2.09 11.79
C GLU A 119 20.71 2.62 11.45
N GLY A 120 21.67 1.73 11.22
CA GLY A 120 23.06 2.08 10.95
C GLY A 120 23.38 2.39 9.49
N ASN A 121 22.53 2.03 8.53
CA ASN A 121 22.86 2.14 7.11
C ASN A 121 21.67 2.62 6.25
N ALA A 122 21.81 3.81 5.67
CA ALA A 122 20.76 4.44 4.86
C ALA A 122 20.39 3.61 3.61
N ALA A 123 21.36 2.95 2.97
CA ALA A 123 21.10 2.11 1.80
C ALA A 123 20.31 0.85 2.16
N VAL A 124 20.61 0.24 3.31
CA VAL A 124 19.82 -0.89 3.86
C VAL A 124 18.41 -0.45 4.19
N ALA A 125 18.24 0.72 4.82
CA ALA A 125 16.92 1.27 5.12
C ALA A 125 16.10 1.56 3.85
N VAL A 126 16.71 2.16 2.83
CA VAL A 126 16.06 2.41 1.52
C VAL A 126 15.65 1.09 0.87
N ALA A 127 16.53 0.08 0.86
CA ALA A 127 16.20 -1.24 0.33
C ALA A 127 15.02 -1.90 1.06
N ALA A 128 14.95 -1.77 2.39
CA ALA A 128 13.84 -2.29 3.17
C ALA A 128 12.51 -1.56 2.85
N LEU A 129 12.53 -0.23 2.69
CA LEU A 129 11.35 0.55 2.30
C LEU A 129 10.88 0.21 0.87
N GLU A 130 11.81 -0.07 -0.03
CA GLU A 130 11.50 -0.54 -1.39
C GLU A 130 10.84 -1.92 -1.38
N ASP A 131 11.36 -2.88 -0.59
CA ASP A 131 10.72 -4.19 -0.40
C ASP A 131 9.30 -4.06 0.15
N ILE A 132 9.11 -3.22 1.18
CA ILE A 132 7.79 -2.91 1.73
C ILE A 132 6.86 -2.39 0.63
N CYS A 133 7.31 -1.48 -0.23
CA CYS A 133 6.50 -0.97 -1.33
C CYS A 133 6.04 -2.09 -2.28
N VAL A 134 6.94 -3.01 -2.62
CA VAL A 134 6.64 -4.14 -3.51
C VAL A 134 5.59 -5.04 -2.87
N ARG A 135 5.82 -5.46 -1.63
CA ARG A 135 4.93 -6.37 -0.90
C ARG A 135 3.57 -5.75 -0.61
N LEU A 136 3.55 -4.49 -0.19
CA LEU A 136 2.30 -3.77 0.11
C LEU A 136 1.45 -3.56 -1.15
N ARG A 137 2.09 -3.23 -2.28
CA ARG A 137 1.39 -3.11 -3.57
C ARG A 137 0.79 -4.45 -4.01
N ALA A 138 1.56 -5.54 -3.88
CA ALA A 138 1.09 -6.88 -4.22
C ALA A 138 -0.10 -7.30 -3.35
N ALA A 139 -0.04 -7.07 -2.03
CA ALA A 139 -1.14 -7.35 -1.11
C ALA A 139 -2.38 -6.48 -1.41
N GLY A 140 -2.21 -5.17 -1.49
CA GLY A 140 -3.31 -4.20 -1.60
C GLY A 140 -4.19 -4.33 -2.87
N ALA A 141 -3.71 -5.03 -3.90
CA ALA A 141 -4.48 -5.28 -5.12
C ALA A 141 -5.73 -6.14 -4.87
N THR A 142 -5.68 -7.05 -3.90
CA THR A 142 -6.74 -8.05 -3.65
C THR A 142 -7.16 -8.17 -2.19
N LEU A 143 -6.44 -7.51 -1.27
CA LEU A 143 -6.64 -7.66 0.16
C LEU A 143 -8.02 -7.13 0.61
N PRO A 144 -8.91 -7.99 1.17
CA PRO A 144 -10.17 -7.53 1.71
C PRO A 144 -9.95 -6.82 3.06
N ASN A 145 -10.85 -5.91 3.40
CA ASN A 145 -10.92 -5.44 4.77
C ASN A 145 -11.51 -6.55 5.65
N ARG A 146 -10.68 -7.18 6.49
CA ARG A 146 -11.07 -8.24 7.42
C ARG A 146 -10.57 -7.93 8.82
N GLY A 147 -11.29 -8.42 9.82
CA GLY A 147 -10.89 -8.33 11.23
C GLY A 147 -9.77 -9.33 11.55
N LEU A 148 -8.81 -8.92 12.38
CA LEU A 148 -7.71 -9.75 12.87
C LEU A 148 -7.41 -9.45 14.35
N PRO A 149 -6.87 -10.42 15.11
CA PRO A 149 -6.30 -10.16 16.43
C PRO A 149 -5.08 -9.25 16.34
N LEU A 150 -4.89 -8.42 17.37
CA LEU A 150 -3.75 -7.52 17.55
C LEU A 150 -3.15 -7.73 18.95
N CYS A 151 -1.85 -8.00 19.00
CA CYS A 151 -1.03 -7.89 20.20
C CYS A 151 -0.40 -6.49 20.25
N ALA A 152 -0.84 -5.67 21.21
CA ALA A 152 -0.38 -4.30 21.37
C ALA A 152 0.84 -4.22 22.29
N GLU A 153 1.65 -3.17 22.14
CA GLU A 153 2.93 -3.02 22.87
C GLU A 153 2.76 -2.82 24.38
N THR A 154 1.63 -2.27 24.82
CA THR A 154 1.40 -1.85 26.21
C THR A 154 0.70 -2.90 27.06
N THR A 155 -0.01 -3.84 26.43
CA THR A 155 -0.84 -4.85 27.08
C THR A 155 -0.36 -6.23 26.65
N ALA A 156 0.88 -6.53 27.03
CA ALA A 156 1.57 -7.77 26.69
C ALA A 156 0.70 -9.01 26.95
N GLY A 157 0.53 -9.85 25.95
CA GLY A 157 -0.28 -11.08 26.02
C GLY A 157 -1.80 -10.88 25.93
N GLU A 158 -2.31 -9.65 25.90
CA GLU A 158 -3.73 -9.38 25.63
C GLU A 158 -3.98 -9.21 24.14
N LEU A 159 -4.93 -9.99 23.61
CA LEU A 159 -5.38 -9.86 22.22
C LEU A 159 -6.57 -8.91 22.13
N THR A 160 -6.42 -7.87 21.32
CA THR A 160 -7.51 -6.95 20.95
C THR A 160 -7.94 -7.18 19.51
N GLY A 161 -9.10 -6.64 19.13
CA GLY A 161 -9.60 -6.71 17.75
C GLY A 161 -9.17 -5.50 16.93
N THR A 162 -8.70 -5.73 15.71
CA THR A 162 -8.49 -4.69 14.70
C THR A 162 -8.97 -5.14 13.33
N SER A 163 -8.75 -4.33 12.29
CA SER A 163 -9.00 -4.68 10.89
C SER A 163 -7.85 -4.25 10.00
N VAL A 164 -7.70 -4.87 8.83
CA VAL A 164 -6.69 -4.48 7.84
C VAL A 164 -6.74 -2.98 7.53
N LEU A 165 -7.94 -2.43 7.31
CA LEU A 165 -8.08 -1.00 7.03
C LEU A 165 -7.61 -0.15 8.22
N ARG A 166 -7.99 -0.52 9.44
CA ARG A 166 -7.59 0.20 10.65
C ARG A 166 -6.08 0.22 10.82
N GLU A 167 -5.40 -0.88 10.52
CA GLU A 167 -3.95 -1.00 10.61
C GLU A 167 -3.22 -0.22 9.50
N LEU A 168 -3.74 -0.20 8.27
CA LEU A 168 -3.19 0.66 7.22
C LEU A 168 -3.28 2.16 7.58
N GLU A 169 -4.38 2.59 8.18
CA GLU A 169 -4.54 3.97 8.67
C GLU A 169 -3.61 4.27 9.87
N PHE A 170 -3.41 3.29 10.76
CA PHE A 170 -2.43 3.39 11.84
C PHE A 170 -1.01 3.59 11.28
N LEU A 171 -0.57 2.71 10.37
CA LEU A 171 0.75 2.80 9.75
C LEU A 171 0.96 4.13 9.02
N LEU A 172 -0.06 4.61 8.31
CA LEU A 172 -0.01 5.91 7.64
C LEU A 172 0.23 7.04 8.64
N SER A 173 -0.61 7.15 9.67
CA SER A 173 -0.49 8.20 10.68
C SER A 173 0.82 8.12 11.45
N HIS A 174 1.24 6.90 11.79
CA HIS A 174 2.46 6.64 12.54
C HIS A 174 3.70 7.01 11.71
N THR A 175 3.71 6.67 10.42
CA THR A 175 4.80 7.04 9.50
C THR A 175 4.89 8.55 9.34
N ILE A 176 3.76 9.24 9.15
CA ILE A 176 3.72 10.70 9.07
C ILE A 176 4.27 11.34 10.35
N HIS A 177 3.87 10.83 11.51
CA HIS A 177 4.37 11.30 12.81
C HIS A 177 5.89 11.20 12.90
N HIS A 178 6.47 10.04 12.56
CA HIS A 178 7.92 9.88 12.59
C HIS A 178 8.63 10.68 11.51
N TYR A 179 8.03 10.88 10.34
CA TYR A 179 8.58 11.76 9.32
C TYR A 179 8.56 13.24 9.73
N ALA A 180 7.60 13.69 10.54
CA ALA A 180 7.67 15.02 11.13
C ALA A 180 8.92 15.18 12.03
N LEU A 181 9.25 14.17 12.84
CA LEU A 181 10.47 14.15 13.66
C LEU A 181 11.74 14.09 12.81
N VAL A 182 11.76 13.23 11.79
CA VAL A 182 12.88 13.15 10.82
C VAL A 182 13.07 14.49 10.11
N ALA A 183 11.99 15.20 9.78
CA ALA A 183 12.08 16.51 9.14
C ALA A 183 12.75 17.56 10.05
N VAL A 184 12.41 17.56 11.35
CA VAL A 184 13.06 18.43 12.34
C VAL A 184 14.56 18.08 12.44
N MET A 185 14.89 16.80 12.54
CA MET A 185 16.28 16.33 12.61
C MET A 185 17.09 16.67 11.36
N ALA A 186 16.49 16.51 10.16
CA ALA A 186 17.15 16.86 8.90
C ALA A 186 17.49 18.36 8.85
N ARG A 187 16.54 19.22 9.28
CA ARG A 187 16.75 20.67 9.34
C ARG A 187 17.84 21.08 10.31
N LEU A 188 17.89 20.45 11.49
CA LEU A 188 18.98 20.67 12.45
C LEU A 188 20.36 20.31 11.89
N GLN A 189 20.41 19.42 10.90
CA GLN A 189 21.61 19.00 10.19
C GLN A 189 21.85 19.76 8.87
N GLY A 190 21.13 20.85 8.63
CA GLY A 190 21.26 21.70 7.45
C GLY A 190 20.69 21.10 6.16
N CYS A 191 19.78 20.13 6.26
CA CYS A 191 19.07 19.53 5.14
C CYS A 191 17.59 19.95 5.19
N GLU A 192 17.07 20.51 4.10
CA GLU A 192 15.66 20.89 3.98
C GLU A 192 14.89 19.81 3.21
N PRO A 193 13.98 19.05 3.87
CA PRO A 193 13.09 18.12 3.18
C PRO A 193 12.09 18.85 2.28
N GLU A 194 11.41 18.10 1.39
CA GLU A 194 10.29 18.66 0.64
C GLU A 194 9.20 19.23 1.56
N ALA A 195 8.53 20.30 1.11
CA ALA A 195 7.54 21.02 1.92
C ALA A 195 6.37 20.15 2.42
N THR A 196 6.07 19.04 1.75
CA THR A 196 5.00 18.11 2.12
C THR A 196 5.48 16.93 2.96
N PHE A 197 6.79 16.78 3.18
CA PHE A 197 7.38 15.67 3.91
C PHE A 197 6.96 15.69 5.39
N GLY A 198 6.40 14.59 5.87
CA GLY A 198 5.91 14.47 7.25
C GLY A 198 4.65 15.30 7.55
N VAL A 199 3.93 15.76 6.52
CA VAL A 199 2.67 16.51 6.68
C VAL A 199 1.47 15.59 6.39
N ALA A 200 0.48 15.60 7.28
CA ALA A 200 -0.71 14.78 7.12
C ALA A 200 -1.54 15.19 5.88
N PRO A 201 -2.14 14.24 5.14
CA PRO A 201 -2.99 14.56 3.98
C PRO A 201 -4.15 15.51 4.30
N SER A 202 -4.74 15.42 5.49
CA SER A 202 -5.81 16.33 5.95
C SER A 202 -5.30 17.76 6.09
N THR A 203 -4.10 17.95 6.62
CA THR A 203 -3.45 19.26 6.75
C THR A 203 -3.16 19.86 5.36
N LEU A 204 -2.66 19.06 4.41
CA LEU A 204 -2.43 19.53 3.04
C LEU A 204 -3.73 19.97 2.35
N LYS A 205 -4.80 19.18 2.48
CA LYS A 205 -6.13 19.54 1.96
C LYS A 205 -6.64 20.85 2.55
N PHE A 206 -6.49 21.02 3.87
CA PHE A 206 -6.89 22.25 4.56
C PHE A 206 -6.09 23.46 4.06
N GLN A 207 -4.77 23.36 3.96
CA GLN A 207 -3.90 24.43 3.43
C GLN A 207 -4.26 24.81 1.99
N GLN A 208 -4.54 23.83 1.13
CA GLN A 208 -4.99 24.06 -0.25
C GLN A 208 -6.34 24.80 -0.29
N SER A 209 -7.28 24.41 0.58
CA SER A 209 -8.60 25.07 0.66
C SER A 209 -8.48 26.53 1.10
N GLN A 210 -7.60 26.84 2.06
CA GLN A 210 -7.36 28.22 2.49
C GLN A 210 -6.68 29.05 1.40
N ALA A 211 -5.70 28.48 0.69
CA ALA A 211 -5.01 29.16 -0.41
C ALA A 211 -5.91 29.41 -1.63
N ALA A 212 -6.98 28.62 -1.80
CA ALA A 212 -7.98 28.82 -2.85
C ALA A 212 -9.02 29.90 -2.45
N CYS A 213 -9.38 30.01 -1.17
CA CYS A 213 -10.29 31.05 -0.69
C CYS A 213 -9.63 32.42 -0.51
N ALA A 214 -8.30 32.49 -0.45
CA ALA A 214 -7.54 33.74 -0.33
C ALA A 214 -7.20 34.40 -1.69
N ARG A 215 -7.67 33.86 -2.82
CA ARG A 215 -7.55 34.43 -4.17
C ARG A 215 -8.90 34.91 -4.66
#